data_AF-K0AYN0-F1
#
_entry.id   AF-K0AYN0-F1
#
_cell.length_a   1.000
_cell.length_b   1.000
_cell.length_c   1.000
_cell.angle_alpha   90.00
_cell.angle_beta   90.00
_cell.angle_gamma   90.00
#
_symmetry.space_group_name_H-M   'P 1'
#
loop_
_entity.id
_entity.type
_entity.pdbx_description
1 polymer ?
#
loop_
_entity_poly.entity_id
_entity_poly.type
_entity_poly.pdbx_seq_one_letter_code
_entity_poly.pdbx_strand_id
1 'polypeptide(L)'
;MNSYYYPNSNVHFNPNLIYGSYPYPIHPNVYQRNDKGTRCDVKISARNQLTGKVVDIEEGAVNARVVIDVGCNNLITSIITMASLRDLEITLGKTVTAFVKSSDVMIMTKTCE
;
A
#
# COMPACT_ATOMS: atom_id res chain seq x y z
N MET A 1 8.79 -18.56 -14.21
CA MET A 1 7.42 -19.04 -14.40
C MET A 1 7.10 -20.04 -13.30
N ASN A 2 6.28 -19.68 -12.32
CA ASN A 2 5.24 -20.57 -11.80
C ASN A 2 4.21 -19.72 -11.07
N SER A 3 3.03 -19.66 -11.69
CA SER A 3 1.84 -18.98 -11.24
C SER A 3 1.27 -19.75 -10.05
N TYR A 4 1.17 -19.11 -8.88
CA TYR A 4 0.43 -19.69 -7.77
C TYR A 4 -1.06 -19.54 -8.06
N TYR A 5 -1.59 -20.60 -8.66
CA TYR A 5 -3.00 -20.86 -8.87
C TYR A 5 -3.64 -21.07 -7.49
N TYR A 6 -4.46 -20.12 -7.03
CA TYR A 6 -5.34 -20.34 -5.89
C TYR A 6 -6.62 -20.99 -6.39
N PRO A 7 -6.87 -22.29 -6.09
CA PRO A 7 -8.15 -22.88 -6.42
C PRO A 7 -9.20 -22.23 -5.52
N ASN A 8 -10.18 -21.66 -6.19
CA ASN A 8 -11.51 -21.33 -5.73
C ASN A 8 -12.17 -22.55 -5.06
N SER A 9 -11.84 -22.79 -3.79
CA SER A 9 -12.42 -23.84 -2.98
C SER A 9 -13.49 -23.25 -2.05
N ASN A 10 -14.75 -23.39 -2.47
CA ASN A 10 -15.89 -23.43 -1.56
C ASN A 10 -15.71 -24.63 -0.61
N VAL A 11 -14.99 -24.45 0.49
CA VAL A 11 -14.92 -25.45 1.56
C VAL A 11 -16.09 -25.24 2.51
N HIS A 12 -17.09 -26.12 2.42
CA HIS A 12 -18.14 -26.27 3.42
C HIS A 12 -17.50 -26.54 4.79
N PHE A 13 -17.77 -25.68 5.77
CA PHE A 13 -17.35 -25.89 7.15
C PHE A 13 -18.20 -27.00 7.76
N ASN A 14 -17.61 -28.16 8.04
CA ASN A 14 -18.26 -29.21 8.81
C ASN A 14 -18.02 -28.95 10.31
N PRO A 15 -19.05 -28.59 11.10
CA PRO A 15 -18.90 -28.24 12.51
C PRO A 15 -18.49 -29.42 13.41
N ASN A 16 -18.37 -30.65 12.88
CA ASN A 16 -17.98 -31.84 13.64
C ASN A 16 -16.51 -32.27 13.49
N LEU A 17 -15.65 -31.47 12.85
CA LEU A 17 -14.22 -31.77 12.81
C LEU A 17 -13.55 -31.25 14.09
N ILE A 18 -13.33 -32.18 15.02
CA ILE A 18 -12.57 -32.00 16.25
C ILE A 18 -11.16 -31.47 15.90
N TYR A 19 -10.78 -30.39 16.58
CA TYR A 19 -9.49 -29.71 16.60
C TYR A 19 -8.29 -30.60 16.23
N GLY A 20 -7.89 -30.56 14.96
CA GLY A 20 -6.63 -31.11 14.47
C GLY A 20 -5.56 -30.01 14.49
N SER A 21 -4.53 -30.22 15.31
CA SER A 21 -3.37 -29.39 15.54
C SER A 21 -2.55 -29.08 14.27
N TYR A 22 -2.68 -27.86 13.74
CA TYR A 22 -1.74 -27.30 12.76
C TYR A 22 -0.88 -26.22 13.41
N PRO A 23 0.46 -26.31 13.35
CA PRO A 23 1.37 -25.38 14.01
C PRO A 23 1.69 -24.20 13.08
N TYR A 24 0.79 -23.23 12.97
CA TYR A 24 1.13 -21.93 12.36
C TYR A 24 0.73 -20.80 13.31
N PRO A 25 1.61 -19.80 13.53
CA PRO A 25 1.31 -18.69 14.42
C PRO A 25 0.12 -17.88 13.89
N ILE A 26 -0.82 -17.61 14.80
CA ILE A 26 -1.94 -16.70 14.57
C ILE A 26 -1.41 -15.30 14.23
N HIS A 27 -1.55 -14.86 12.98
CA HIS A 27 -1.25 -13.48 12.58
C HIS A 27 -2.42 -12.57 12.98
N PRO A 28 -2.24 -11.60 13.88
CA PRO A 28 -3.32 -10.73 14.32
C PRO A 28 -3.44 -9.56 13.35
N ASN A 29 -4.32 -9.66 12.36
CA ASN A 29 -4.85 -8.48 11.69
C ASN A 29 -6.38 -8.50 11.78
N VAL A 30 -6.87 -7.73 12.76
CA VAL A 30 -8.28 -7.41 13.00
C VAL A 30 -8.74 -6.43 11.91
N TYR A 31 -8.99 -6.92 10.70
CA TYR A 31 -9.75 -6.16 9.71
C TYR A 31 -11.24 -6.23 10.11
N GLN A 32 -11.84 -5.07 10.38
CA GLN A 32 -13.24 -4.96 10.80
C GLN A 32 -14.16 -5.60 9.75
N ARG A 33 -14.94 -6.59 10.19
CA ARG A 33 -15.92 -7.30 9.36
C ARG A 33 -17.08 -6.36 9.05
N ASN A 34 -17.38 -6.20 7.78
CA ASN A 34 -18.73 -5.90 7.29
C ASN A 34 -19.60 -7.17 7.40
N ASP A 35 -20.90 -6.98 7.58
CA ASP A 35 -21.91 -8.00 7.95
C ASP A 35 -22.11 -9.15 6.93
N LYS A 36 -21.33 -9.15 5.83
CA LYS A 36 -21.30 -10.18 4.78
C LYS A 36 -19.98 -10.97 4.70
N GLY A 37 -19.03 -10.75 5.62
CA GLY A 37 -17.77 -11.50 5.68
C GLY A 37 -16.78 -11.24 4.53
N THR A 38 -17.03 -10.21 3.71
CA THR A 38 -16.19 -9.86 2.56
C THR A 38 -15.17 -8.80 2.96
N ARG A 39 -13.86 -9.14 2.98
CA ARG A 39 -12.77 -8.16 3.22
C ARG A 39 -13.01 -6.89 2.39
N CYS A 40 -13.21 -5.76 3.06
CA CYS A 40 -13.27 -4.45 2.42
C CYS A 40 -11.85 -4.05 2.04
N ASP A 41 -11.43 -4.44 0.84
CA ASP A 41 -10.16 -3.97 0.29
C ASP A 41 -10.24 -2.46 0.05
N VAL A 42 -9.14 -1.77 0.32
CA VAL A 42 -8.99 -0.35 -0.02
C VAL A 42 -8.95 -0.24 -1.54
N LYS A 43 -9.99 0.36 -2.13
CA LYS A 43 -10.08 0.64 -3.57
C LYS A 43 -9.88 2.12 -3.82
N ILE A 44 -8.90 2.44 -4.65
CA ILE A 44 -8.60 3.81 -5.10
C ILE A 44 -8.50 3.85 -6.62
N SER A 45 -8.76 5.01 -7.23
CA SER A 45 -8.70 5.20 -8.69
C SER A 45 -7.29 5.51 -9.21
N ALA A 46 -6.36 5.89 -8.32
CA ALA A 46 -4.96 6.15 -8.68
C ALA A 46 -4.28 4.85 -9.11
N ARG A 47 -3.85 4.78 -10.38
CA ARG A 47 -3.25 3.57 -10.96
C ARG A 47 -1.73 3.48 -10.77
N ASN A 48 -1.06 4.61 -10.58
CA ASN A 48 0.37 4.62 -10.35
C ASN A 48 0.61 4.50 -8.84
N GLN A 49 1.19 3.39 -8.42
CA GLN A 49 1.49 3.08 -7.03
C GLN A 49 2.98 2.80 -6.92
N LEU A 50 3.69 3.62 -6.15
CA LEU A 50 5.14 3.54 -6.02
C LEU A 50 5.47 3.33 -4.54
N THR A 51 5.79 2.10 -4.18
CA THR A 51 6.15 1.75 -2.80
C THR A 51 7.62 2.00 -2.55
N GLY A 52 7.91 2.63 -1.42
CA GLY A 52 9.27 3.00 -1.07
C GLY A 52 9.44 3.31 0.41
N LYS A 53 10.63 3.77 0.77
CA LYS A 53 10.99 4.17 2.13
C LYS A 53 11.14 5.69 2.19
N VAL A 54 10.60 6.31 3.22
CA VAL A 54 10.81 7.75 3.44
C VAL A 54 12.27 7.99 3.82
N VAL A 55 12.94 8.85 3.07
CA VAL A 55 14.36 9.18 3.27
C VAL A 55 14.58 10.60 3.77
N ASP A 56 13.62 11.50 3.54
CA ASP A 56 13.67 12.88 4.02
C ASP A 56 12.27 13.46 4.25
N ILE A 57 12.14 14.36 5.23
CA ILE A 57 10.91 15.09 5.55
C ILE A 57 11.30 16.53 5.93
N GLU A 58 10.74 17.50 5.22
CA GLU A 58 10.85 18.93 5.53
C GLU A 58 9.46 19.44 5.95
N GLU A 59 9.32 19.80 7.22
CA GLU A 59 8.08 20.33 7.78
C GLU A 59 8.00 21.85 7.61
N GLY A 60 6.91 22.32 6.99
CA GLY A 60 6.56 23.74 6.92
C GLY A 60 5.40 24.08 7.85
N ALA A 61 4.90 25.32 7.76
CA ALA A 61 3.77 25.77 8.58
C ALA A 61 2.43 25.09 8.20
N VAL A 62 2.23 24.81 6.91
CA VAL A 62 0.98 24.26 6.35
C VAL A 62 1.21 22.97 5.57
N ASN A 63 2.32 22.91 4.82
CA ASN A 63 2.68 21.77 3.99
C ASN A 63 3.97 21.12 4.51
N ALA A 64 4.12 19.83 4.23
CA ALA A 64 5.34 19.06 4.39
C ALA A 64 5.82 18.58 3.02
N ARG A 65 7.13 18.60 2.81
CA ARG A 65 7.78 17.87 1.71
C ARG A 65 8.25 16.53 2.23
N VAL A 66 7.87 15.46 1.56
CA VAL A 66 8.27 14.08 1.88
C VAL A 66 9.00 13.50 0.69
N VAL A 67 10.20 12.98 0.91
CA VAL A 67 11.00 12.31 -0.12
C VAL A 67 11.00 10.80 0.15
N ILE A 68 10.66 10.03 -0.88
CA ILE A 68 10.48 8.58 -0.83
C ILE A 68 11.45 7.95 -1.83
N ASP A 69 12.30 7.04 -1.35
CA ASP A 69 13.13 6.19 -2.20
C ASP A 69 12.33 4.95 -2.61
N VAL A 70 12.07 4.83 -3.90
CA VAL A 70 11.31 3.72 -4.51
C VAL A 70 12.22 2.67 -5.14
N GLY A 71 13.53 2.75 -4.89
CA GLY A 71 14.55 1.82 -5.38
C GLY A 71 15.27 2.30 -6.63
N CYS A 72 16.42 1.69 -6.91
CA CYS A 72 17.29 2.03 -8.04
C CYS A 72 17.68 3.52 -8.07
N ASN A 73 17.86 4.13 -6.89
CA ASN A 73 18.17 5.56 -6.72
C ASN A 73 17.08 6.51 -7.28
N ASN A 74 15.85 6.02 -7.48
CA ASN A 74 14.73 6.86 -7.89
C ASN A 74 14.04 7.43 -6.66
N LEU A 75 13.96 8.76 -6.60
CA LEU A 75 13.31 9.49 -5.52
C LEU A 75 12.00 10.12 -6.00
N ILE A 76 10.94 9.90 -5.23
CA ILE A 76 9.65 10.57 -5.41
C ILE A 76 9.52 11.63 -4.32
N THR A 77 9.29 12.88 -4.73
CA THR A 77 8.98 13.97 -3.80
C THR A 77 7.49 14.24 -3.81
N SER A 78 6.87 14.26 -2.64
CA SER A 78 5.48 14.61 -2.45
C SER A 78 5.36 15.84 -1.56
N ILE A 79 4.43 16.74 -1.90
CA ILE A 79 4.02 17.83 -1.03
C ILE A 79 2.62 17.51 -0.53
N ILE A 80 2.48 17.37 0.79
CA ILE A 80 1.19 17.10 1.46
C ILE A 80 0.96 18.14 2.56
N THR A 81 -0.24 18.18 3.13
CA THR A 81 -0.49 19.04 4.29
C THR A 81 0.19 18.47 5.54
N MET A 82 0.54 19.34 6.47
CA MET A 82 1.05 18.94 7.79
C MET A 82 0.06 18.08 8.56
N ALA A 83 -1.25 18.30 8.37
CA ALA A 83 -2.30 17.46 8.94
C ALA A 83 -2.19 16.02 8.40
N SER A 84 -2.10 15.85 7.07
CA SER A 84 -1.95 14.52 6.46
C SER A 84 -0.67 13.81 6.89
N LEU A 85 0.45 14.53 7.02
CA LEU A 85 1.71 13.94 7.51
C LEU A 85 1.53 13.32 8.90
N ARG A 86 0.84 14.04 9.81
CA ARG A 86 0.56 13.62 11.18
C ARG A 86 -0.47 12.49 11.24
N ASP A 87 -1.57 12.64 10.52
CA ASP A 87 -2.68 11.68 10.51
C ASP A 87 -2.25 10.31 9.94
N LEU A 88 -1.34 10.32 8.96
CA LEU A 88 -0.74 9.11 8.38
C LEU A 88 0.49 8.62 9.17
N GLU A 89 0.87 9.34 10.22
CA GLU A 89 2.02 9.07 11.09
C GLU A 89 3.30 8.82 10.28
N ILE A 90 3.54 9.64 9.25
CA ILE A 90 4.68 9.47 8.35
C ILE A 90 5.94 9.91 9.07
N THR A 91 6.93 9.02 9.14
CA THR A 91 8.22 9.26 9.80
C THR A 91 9.38 8.83 8.91
N LEU A 92 10.57 9.34 9.20
CA LEU A 92 11.79 8.91 8.52
C LEU A 92 11.97 7.40 8.62
N GLY A 93 12.24 6.77 7.48
CA GLY A 93 12.43 5.34 7.36
C GLY A 93 11.15 4.50 7.30
N LYS A 94 9.95 5.10 7.39
CA LYS A 94 8.69 4.38 7.23
C LYS A 94 8.52 3.90 5.79
N THR A 95 8.01 2.69 5.60
CA THR A 95 7.57 2.20 4.29
C THR A 95 6.21 2.81 3.95
N VAL A 96 6.11 3.47 2.80
CA VAL A 96 4.91 4.14 2.33
C VAL A 96 4.68 3.85 0.85
N THR A 97 3.45 4.02 0.38
CA THR A 97 3.11 3.94 -1.05
C THR A 97 2.65 5.30 -1.53
N ALA A 98 3.39 5.88 -2.48
CA ALA A 98 2.99 7.10 -3.17
C ALA A 98 1.97 6.75 -4.26
N PHE A 99 0.83 7.44 -4.24
CA PHE A 99 -0.22 7.29 -5.23
C PHE A 99 -0.24 8.51 -6.15
N VAL A 100 -0.16 8.26 -7.46
CA VAL A 100 -0.29 9.32 -8.47
C VAL A 100 -1.46 8.99 -9.39
N LYS A 101 -2.40 9.93 -9.49
CA LYS A 101 -3.54 9.80 -10.40
C LYS A 101 -3.05 9.76 -11.84
N SER A 102 -3.61 8.87 -12.66
CA SER A 102 -3.14 8.66 -14.04
C SER A 102 -3.24 9.91 -14.92
N SER A 103 -4.24 10.78 -14.68
CA SER A 103 -4.44 12.00 -15.46
C SER A 103 -3.38 13.07 -15.24
N ASP A 104 -2.59 12.96 -14.17
CA ASP A 104 -1.68 14.02 -13.73
C ASP A 104 -0.23 13.70 -14.16
N VAL A 105 -0.02 12.56 -14.83
CA VAL A 105 1.27 12.14 -15.38
C VAL A 105 1.39 12.63 -16.82
N MET A 106 2.45 13.38 -17.10
CA MET A 106 2.81 13.84 -18.44
C MET A 106 3.85 12.92 -19.08
N ILE A 107 3.86 12.83 -20.41
CA ILE A 107 4.83 12.05 -21.19
C ILE A 107 5.62 13.01 -22.09
N MET A 108 6.93 12.82 -22.16
CA MET A 108 7.81 13.55 -23.06
C MET A 108 8.72 12.55 -23.78
N THR A 109 8.87 12.71 -25.10
CA THR A 109 9.86 11.98 -25.91
C THR A 109 10.90 12.95 -26.44
N LYS A 110 12.15 12.50 -26.56
CA LYS A 110 13.20 13.24 -27.27
C LYS A 110 13.26 12.74 -28.71
N THR A 111 13.17 13.63 -29.67
CA THR A 111 13.47 13.36 -31.07
C THR A 111 14.70 14.18 -31.45
N CYS A 112 15.75 13.50 -31.89
CA CYS A 112 16.90 14.12 -32.53
C CYS A 112 16.85 13.69 -34.01
N GLU A 113 16.93 14.66 -34.93
CA GLU A 113 17.16 14.37 -36.37
C GLU A 113 18.62 14.01 -36.62
#